data_AF-A0A6G4U4N7-F1
#
_entry.id   AF-A0A6G4U4N7-F1
#
_cell.length_a   1.000
_cell.length_b   1.000
_cell.length_c   1.000
_cell.angle_alpha   90.00
_cell.angle_beta   90.00
_cell.angle_gamma   90.00
#
_symmetry.space_group_name_H-M   'P 1'
#
loop_
_entity.id
_entity.type
_entity.pdbx_description
1 polymer ?
#
loop_
_entity_poly.entity_id
_entity_poly.type
_entity_poly.pdbx_seq_one_letter_code
_entity_poly.pdbx_strand_id
1 'polypeptide(L)'
;MTHYGSGGQSAYGGTAERPRFANFMLPWGVGLVSNIVLQAMLAYVLWEVIAGDDVTRFNGTGTSLLLIQLPSAICFALATWLAATVHRPPSRDSALRHCIAAFTPAVLLQLLVWAGQGSDLTTASFLAQVAVLTVGSTVGFLLDRLRTR
;
A
#
# COMPACT_ATOMS: atom_id res chain seq x y z
N MET A 1 4.36 36.27 -53.59
CA MET A 1 2.97 35.83 -53.40
C MET A 1 3.02 34.56 -52.55
N THR A 2 3.39 34.60 -51.27
CA THR A 2 2.59 35.01 -50.08
C THR A 2 1.17 34.46 -50.08
N HIS A 3 0.99 33.34 -49.36
CA HIS A 3 -0.16 33.17 -48.48
C HIS A 3 0.29 32.47 -47.19
N TYR A 4 0.53 33.28 -46.16
CA TYR A 4 0.45 32.86 -44.77
C TYR A 4 -1.03 32.78 -44.38
N GLY A 5 -1.43 31.69 -43.76
CA GLY A 5 -2.66 31.53 -42.99
C GLY A 5 -2.43 30.33 -42.07
N SER A 6 -1.97 30.50 -40.83
CA SER A 6 -2.66 31.05 -39.66
C SER A 6 -3.99 30.35 -39.37
N GLY A 7 -4.05 29.61 -38.26
CA GLY A 7 -5.31 29.23 -37.63
C GLY A 7 -5.52 27.73 -37.47
N GLY A 8 -4.73 27.10 -36.60
CA GLY A 8 -4.95 25.71 -36.21
C GLY A 8 -3.98 25.17 -35.17
N GLN A 9 -3.25 26.04 -34.46
CA GLN A 9 -2.74 25.69 -33.13
C GLN A 9 -3.96 25.56 -32.22
N SER A 10 -4.57 24.38 -32.24
CA SER A 10 -5.46 23.96 -31.15
C SER A 10 -4.62 23.92 -29.90
N ALA A 11 -4.78 24.97 -29.11
CA ALA A 11 -4.27 25.17 -27.78
C ALA A 11 -4.47 23.93 -26.89
N TYR A 12 -3.51 23.01 -26.91
CA TYR A 12 -3.22 22.11 -25.80
C TYR A 12 -2.13 22.72 -24.91
N GLY A 13 -2.26 24.02 -24.67
CA GLY A 13 -1.57 24.76 -23.61
C GLY A 13 -2.62 25.26 -22.64
N GLY A 14 -3.14 24.37 -21.80
CA GLY A 14 -4.22 24.67 -20.87
C GLY A 14 -4.12 23.83 -19.61
N THR A 15 -3.08 24.10 -18.83
CA THR A 15 -2.65 23.38 -17.60
C THR A 15 -2.05 22.01 -17.87
N ALA A 16 -0.76 21.86 -17.58
CA ALA A 16 -0.26 20.61 -17.05
C ALA A 16 -1.22 20.23 -15.90
N GLU A 17 -2.10 19.25 -16.11
CA GLU A 17 -3.05 18.77 -15.12
C GLU A 17 -2.25 18.39 -13.88
N ARG A 18 -2.16 19.31 -12.92
CA ARG A 18 -1.64 18.99 -11.60
C ARG A 18 -2.56 17.89 -11.09
N PRO A 19 -2.02 16.70 -10.76
CA PRO A 19 -2.85 15.59 -10.33
C PRO A 19 -3.70 16.07 -9.15
N ARG A 20 -5.03 16.11 -9.35
CA ARG A 20 -5.95 16.49 -8.29
C ARG A 20 -5.85 15.44 -7.21
N PHE A 21 -5.91 15.84 -5.95
CA PHE A 21 -5.88 14.93 -4.79
C PHE A 21 -6.88 13.77 -4.94
N ALA A 22 -8.03 14.03 -5.59
CA ALA A 22 -9.03 13.05 -5.95
C ALA A 22 -8.50 11.85 -6.78
N ASN A 23 -7.45 12.04 -7.60
CA ASN A 23 -6.85 10.97 -8.39
C ASN A 23 -6.09 9.95 -7.54
N PHE A 24 -5.77 10.29 -6.29
CA PHE A 24 -5.14 9.38 -5.32
C PHE A 24 -6.15 8.68 -4.42
N MET A 25 -7.35 9.24 -4.25
CA MET A 25 -8.39 8.67 -3.38
C MET A 25 -8.78 7.25 -3.77
N LEU A 26 -8.92 6.98 -5.06
CA LEU A 26 -9.35 5.67 -5.53
C LEU A 26 -8.25 4.60 -5.34
N PRO A 27 -6.99 4.81 -5.76
CA PRO A 27 -5.88 3.94 -5.38
C PRO A 27 -5.72 3.74 -3.87
N TRP A 28 -5.87 4.82 -3.09
CA TRP A 28 -5.75 4.74 -1.64
C TRP A 28 -6.87 3.94 -1.01
N GLY A 29 -8.11 4.15 -1.47
CA GLY A 29 -9.27 3.35 -1.06
C GLY A 29 -9.05 1.88 -1.36
N VAL A 30 -8.57 1.53 -2.55
CA VAL A 30 -8.27 0.14 -2.92
C VAL A 30 -7.18 -0.45 -2.04
N GLY A 31 -6.08 0.27 -1.82
CA GLY A 31 -4.99 -0.18 -0.95
C GLY A 31 -5.44 -0.38 0.50
N LEU A 32 -6.22 0.55 1.04
CA LEU A 32 -6.67 0.51 2.44
C LEU A 32 -7.71 -0.60 2.65
N VAL A 33 -8.73 -0.69 1.78
CA VAL A 33 -9.75 -1.73 1.85
C VAL A 33 -9.15 -3.12 1.65
N SER A 34 -8.29 -3.31 0.64
CA SER A 34 -7.64 -4.61 0.42
C SER A 34 -6.76 -5.01 1.59
N ASN A 35 -6.01 -4.08 2.18
CA ASN A 35 -5.18 -4.37 3.35
C ASN A 35 -6.03 -4.79 4.56
N ILE A 36 -7.11 -4.06 4.85
CA ILE A 36 -8.02 -4.42 5.95
C ILE A 36 -8.63 -5.80 5.72
N VAL A 37 -9.11 -6.10 4.51
CA VAL A 37 -9.72 -7.39 4.18
C VAL A 37 -8.69 -8.52 4.31
N LEU A 38 -7.48 -8.35 3.78
CA LEU A 38 -6.41 -9.34 3.87
C LEU A 38 -5.98 -9.60 5.31
N GLN A 39 -5.82 -8.54 6.11
CA GLN A 39 -5.47 -8.66 7.53
C GLN A 39 -6.61 -9.32 8.33
N ALA A 40 -7.86 -9.00 8.04
CA ALA A 40 -9.02 -9.64 8.69
C ALA A 40 -9.12 -11.13 8.32
N MET A 41 -8.93 -11.48 7.05
CA MET A 41 -8.87 -12.88 6.61
C MET A 41 -7.70 -13.62 7.27
N LEU A 42 -6.53 -13.00 7.35
CA LEU A 42 -5.37 -13.58 8.03
C LEU A 42 -5.67 -13.82 9.51
N ALA A 43 -6.21 -12.83 10.22
CA ALA A 43 -6.59 -12.96 11.62
C ALA A 43 -7.61 -14.10 11.83
N TYR A 44 -8.62 -14.19 10.96
CA TYR A 44 -9.61 -15.26 10.98
C TYR A 44 -8.98 -16.63 10.74
N VAL A 45 -8.13 -16.78 9.71
CA VAL A 45 -7.44 -18.05 9.40
C VAL A 45 -6.50 -18.45 10.52
N LEU A 46 -5.75 -17.52 11.10
CA LEU A 46 -4.87 -17.80 12.25
C LEU A 46 -5.68 -18.27 13.47
N TRP A 47 -6.84 -17.65 13.71
CA TRP A 47 -7.73 -18.03 14.79
C TRP A 47 -8.26 -19.46 14.61
N GLU A 48 -8.83 -19.76 13.43
CA GLU A 48 -9.45 -21.06 13.13
C GLU A 48 -8.44 -22.20 13.00
N VAL A 49 -7.29 -21.96 12.36
CA VAL A 49 -6.34 -23.04 12.01
C VAL A 49 -5.32 -23.29 13.13
N ILE A 50 -4.89 -22.23 13.83
CA ILE A 50 -3.72 -22.31 14.72
C ILE A 50 -4.12 -22.15 16.18
N ALA A 51 -4.86 -21.08 16.51
CA ALA A 51 -5.18 -20.74 17.88
C ALA A 51 -6.16 -21.75 18.49
N GLY A 52 -7.28 -22.05 17.82
CA GLY A 52 -8.35 -22.86 18.41
C GLY A 52 -8.65 -22.40 19.85
N ASP A 53 -8.67 -23.34 20.80
CA ASP A 53 -8.86 -23.06 22.24
C ASP A 53 -7.55 -22.79 23.02
N ASP A 54 -6.37 -22.92 22.41
CA ASP A 54 -5.09 -22.89 23.13
C ASP A 54 -4.10 -21.84 22.59
N VAL A 55 -4.16 -20.67 23.22
CA VAL A 55 -3.33 -19.49 22.92
C VAL A 55 -1.85 -19.71 23.22
N THR A 56 -1.49 -20.78 23.97
CA THR A 56 -0.08 -21.07 24.30
C THR A 56 0.76 -21.49 23.10
N ARG A 57 0.12 -21.85 21.98
CA ARG A 57 0.81 -22.16 20.70
C ARG A 57 1.56 -20.96 20.10
N PHE A 58 1.32 -19.74 20.58
CA PHE A 58 2.02 -18.53 20.14
C PHE A 58 3.31 -18.21 20.94
N ASN A 59 3.63 -18.96 22.01
CA ASN A 59 4.71 -18.61 22.94
C ASN A 59 6.16 -18.79 22.43
N GLY A 60 6.37 -19.09 21.14
CA GLY A 60 7.70 -19.10 20.54
C GLY A 60 8.01 -17.78 19.82
N THR A 61 9.07 -17.08 20.19
CA THR A 61 9.53 -15.83 19.52
C THR A 61 9.74 -16.03 18.01
N GLY A 62 10.30 -17.18 17.61
CA GLY A 62 10.47 -17.55 16.19
C GLY A 62 9.18 -17.93 15.49
N THR A 63 8.27 -18.59 16.20
CA THR A 63 6.96 -19.01 15.68
C THR A 63 6.05 -17.80 15.45
N SER A 64 6.03 -16.84 16.38
CA SER A 64 5.32 -15.57 16.23
C SER A 64 5.88 -14.74 15.07
N LEU A 65 7.20 -14.70 14.86
CA LEU A 65 7.80 -14.04 13.70
C LEU A 65 7.34 -14.67 12.37
N LEU A 66 7.40 -16.00 12.25
CA LEU A 66 7.02 -16.69 11.01
C LEU A 66 5.51 -16.71 10.76
N LEU A 67 4.69 -16.88 11.79
CA LEU A 67 3.24 -17.04 11.65
C LEU A 67 2.49 -15.71 11.57
N ILE A 68 3.04 -14.63 12.12
CA ILE A 68 2.36 -13.34 12.17
C ILE A 68 3.01 -12.35 11.20
N GLN A 69 4.34 -12.22 11.24
CA GLN A 69 5.01 -11.16 10.48
C GLN A 69 5.11 -11.47 8.99
N LEU A 70 5.35 -12.73 8.61
CA LEU A 70 5.49 -13.12 7.21
C LEU A 70 4.15 -12.99 6.44
N PRO A 71 3.01 -13.50 6.95
CA PRO A 71 1.73 -13.31 6.26
C PRO A 71 1.28 -11.85 6.24
N SER A 72 1.58 -11.07 7.29
CA SER A 72 1.32 -9.63 7.30
C SER A 72 2.14 -8.91 6.22
N ALA A 73 3.42 -9.28 6.02
CA ALA A 73 4.24 -8.76 4.93
C ALA A 73 3.63 -9.04 3.55
N ILE A 74 3.06 -10.23 3.36
CA ILE A 74 2.36 -10.61 2.12
C ILE A 74 1.11 -9.75 1.93
N CYS A 75 0.33 -9.52 2.99
CA CYS A 75 -0.85 -8.65 2.94
C CYS A 75 -0.49 -7.23 2.50
N PHE A 76 0.55 -6.64 3.09
CA PHE A 76 1.06 -5.33 2.68
C PHE A 76 1.55 -5.34 1.23
N ALA A 77 2.29 -6.37 0.80
CA ALA A 77 2.76 -6.47 -0.57
C ALA A 77 1.60 -6.51 -1.58
N LEU A 78 0.59 -7.34 -1.33
CA LEU A 78 -0.59 -7.44 -2.19
C LEU A 78 -1.40 -6.14 -2.20
N ALA A 79 -1.63 -5.53 -1.05
CA ALA A 79 -2.37 -4.28 -0.94
C ALA A 79 -1.67 -3.11 -1.65
N THR A 80 -0.35 -2.98 -1.47
CA THR A 80 0.46 -1.97 -2.17
C THR A 80 0.49 -2.22 -3.67
N TRP A 81 0.61 -3.48 -4.09
CA TRP A 81 0.52 -3.85 -5.49
C TRP A 81 -0.83 -3.48 -6.09
N LEU A 82 -1.94 -3.85 -5.43
CA LEU A 82 -3.30 -3.50 -5.86
C LEU A 82 -3.49 -1.99 -5.96
N ALA A 83 -3.09 -1.22 -4.96
CA ALA A 83 -3.12 0.24 -5.01
C ALA A 83 -2.36 0.78 -6.24
N ALA A 84 -1.14 0.29 -6.47
CA ALA A 84 -0.31 0.71 -7.60
C ALA A 84 -0.96 0.40 -8.96
N THR A 85 -1.61 -0.77 -9.11
CA THR A 85 -2.26 -1.14 -10.39
C THR A 85 -3.38 -0.21 -10.83
N VAL A 86 -4.00 0.50 -9.88
CA VAL A 86 -5.15 1.38 -10.15
C VAL A 86 -4.73 2.83 -10.43
N HIS A 87 -3.43 3.14 -10.36
CA HIS A 87 -2.93 4.47 -10.71
C HIS A 87 -3.09 4.76 -12.21
N ARG A 88 -3.80 5.86 -12.49
CA ARG A 88 -3.96 6.41 -13.85
C ARG A 88 -2.87 7.44 -14.18
N PRO A 89 -2.53 7.65 -15.46
CA PRO A 89 -1.70 8.79 -15.89
C PRO A 89 -2.34 10.13 -15.46
N PRO A 90 -1.57 11.21 -15.18
CA PRO A 90 -0.11 11.37 -15.31
C PRO A 90 0.70 11.05 -14.03
N SER A 91 0.06 10.63 -12.93
CA SER A 91 0.76 10.33 -11.67
C SER A 91 1.65 9.09 -11.74
N ARG A 92 1.39 8.20 -12.69
CA ARG A 92 2.20 6.99 -12.99
C ARG A 92 3.57 7.32 -13.61
N ASP A 93 3.70 8.47 -14.27
CA ASP A 93 4.92 8.83 -15.02
C ASP A 93 6.05 9.32 -14.12
N SER A 94 5.72 9.78 -12.91
CA SER A 94 6.71 10.15 -11.90
C SER A 94 6.91 9.01 -10.92
N ALA A 95 8.09 8.38 -10.96
CA ALA A 95 8.45 7.29 -10.05
C ALA A 95 8.24 7.65 -8.57
N LEU A 96 8.60 8.87 -8.19
CA LEU A 96 8.49 9.36 -6.82
C LEU A 96 7.02 9.55 -6.40
N ARG A 97 6.17 10.08 -7.28
CA ARG A 97 4.72 10.23 -7.00
C ARG A 97 4.01 8.89 -6.94
N HIS A 98 4.39 7.97 -7.82
CA HIS A 98 3.86 6.61 -7.84
C HIS A 98 4.22 5.87 -6.54
N CYS A 99 5.48 5.98 -6.08
CA CYS A 99 5.88 5.48 -4.77
C CYS A 99 5.00 6.07 -3.66
N ILE A 100 5.00 7.40 -3.49
CA ILE A 100 4.27 8.04 -2.38
C ILE A 100 2.82 7.57 -2.34
N ALA A 101 2.14 7.57 -3.48
CA ALA A 101 0.75 7.16 -3.52
C ALA A 101 0.53 5.65 -3.28
N ALA A 102 1.48 4.77 -3.61
CA ALA A 102 1.40 3.34 -3.31
C ALA A 102 1.69 3.00 -1.83
N PHE A 103 2.62 3.73 -1.19
CA PHE A 103 2.98 3.49 0.23
C PHE A 103 2.04 4.17 1.23
N THR A 104 1.42 5.30 0.85
CA THR A 104 0.57 6.11 1.76
C THR A 104 -0.53 5.30 2.46
N PRO A 105 -1.30 4.42 1.79
CA PRO A 105 -2.37 3.67 2.44
C PRO A 105 -1.87 2.73 3.53
N ALA A 106 -0.74 2.07 3.26
CA ALA A 106 -0.15 1.12 4.20
C ALA A 106 0.42 1.85 5.43
N VAL A 107 1.06 3.00 5.23
CA VAL A 107 1.52 3.87 6.32
C VAL A 107 0.36 4.43 7.15
N LEU A 108 -0.70 4.92 6.50
CA LEU A 108 -1.89 5.44 7.19
C LEU A 108 -2.54 4.38 8.07
N LEU A 109 -2.70 3.16 7.55
CA LEU A 109 -3.28 2.07 8.33
C LEU A 109 -2.42 1.74 9.55
N GLN A 110 -1.09 1.70 9.38
CA GLN A 110 -0.16 1.45 10.48
C GLN A 110 -0.24 2.53 11.57
N LEU A 111 -0.40 3.80 11.19
CA LEU A 111 -0.60 4.90 12.13
C LEU A 111 -1.94 4.80 12.88
N LEU A 112 -3.02 4.38 12.20
CA LEU A 112 -4.32 4.16 12.82
C LEU A 112 -4.27 3.02 13.84
N VAL A 113 -3.60 1.91 13.50
CA VAL A 113 -3.38 0.80 14.43
C VAL A 113 -2.61 1.27 15.66
N TRP A 114 -1.51 2.00 15.46
CA TRP A 114 -0.72 2.56 16.55
C TRP A 114 -1.55 3.50 17.45
N ALA A 115 -2.30 4.42 16.86
CA ALA A 115 -3.16 5.34 17.59
C ALA A 115 -4.28 4.61 18.39
N GLY A 116 -4.77 3.49 17.87
CA GLY A 116 -5.80 2.68 18.52
C GLY A 116 -5.29 1.79 19.66
N GLN A 117 -4.00 1.43 19.67
CA GLN A 117 -3.42 0.52 20.67
C GLN A 117 -2.90 1.21 21.94
N GLY A 118 -2.83 2.55 21.97
CA GLY A 118 -2.49 3.30 23.19
C GLY A 118 -1.09 2.99 23.75
N SER A 119 -0.97 2.85 25.09
CA SER A 119 0.29 2.62 25.82
C SER A 119 0.79 1.18 25.82
N ASP A 120 0.01 0.23 25.32
CA ASP A 120 0.33 -1.21 25.39
C ASP A 120 1.31 -1.66 24.30
N LEU A 121 1.76 -0.74 23.44
CA LEU A 121 2.70 -1.03 22.38
C LEU A 121 4.15 -0.93 22.81
N THR A 122 4.83 -2.07 22.81
CA THR A 122 6.29 -2.08 22.97
C THR A 122 6.96 -1.43 21.76
N THR A 123 8.06 -0.69 21.98
CA THR A 123 8.87 -0.13 20.89
C THR A 123 9.35 -1.22 19.92
N ALA A 124 9.63 -2.42 20.44
CA ALA A 124 10.05 -3.56 19.64
C ALA A 124 8.95 -4.06 18.69
N SER A 125 7.70 -4.18 19.16
CA SER A 125 6.57 -4.57 18.31
C SER A 125 6.28 -3.52 17.24
N PHE A 126 6.42 -2.23 17.57
CA PHE A 126 6.28 -1.16 16.59
C PHE A 126 7.36 -1.23 15.49
N LEU A 127 8.63 -1.38 15.87
CA LEU A 127 9.74 -1.50 14.91
C LEU A 127 9.59 -2.72 14.00
N ALA A 128 9.14 -3.86 14.55
CA ALA A 128 8.85 -5.05 13.76
C ALA A 128 7.74 -4.79 12.71
N GLN A 129 6.66 -4.11 13.10
CA GLN A 129 5.58 -3.75 12.18
C GLN A 129 6.04 -2.77 11.09
N VAL A 130 6.85 -1.77 11.45
CA VAL A 130 7.44 -0.83 10.46
C VAL A 130 8.35 -1.57 9.48
N ALA A 131 9.17 -2.52 9.95
CA ALA A 131 10.03 -3.31 9.08
C ALA A 131 9.20 -4.15 8.08
N VAL A 132 8.16 -4.84 8.58
CA VAL A 132 7.24 -5.66 7.78
C VAL A 132 6.48 -4.84 6.74
N LEU A 133 5.95 -3.69 7.16
CA LEU A 133 5.31 -2.71 6.30
C LEU A 133 6.24 -2.29 5.16
N THR A 134 7.49 -1.94 5.50
CA THR A 134 8.48 -1.44 4.55
C THR A 134 8.85 -2.51 3.54
N VAL A 135 9.13 -3.73 4.00
CA VAL A 135 9.49 -4.87 3.14
C VAL A 135 8.32 -5.23 2.23
N GLY A 136 7.12 -5.44 2.79
CA GLY A 136 5.93 -5.81 2.03
C GLY A 136 5.61 -4.78 0.95
N SER A 137 5.53 -3.51 1.35
CA SER A 137 5.20 -2.42 0.42
C SER A 137 6.26 -2.26 -0.68
N THR A 138 7.55 -2.43 -0.36
CA THR A 138 8.63 -2.42 -1.36
C THR A 138 8.48 -3.55 -2.37
N VAL A 139 8.17 -4.76 -1.91
CA VAL A 139 7.91 -5.91 -2.79
C VAL A 139 6.71 -5.65 -3.69
N GLY A 140 5.60 -5.15 -3.15
CA GLY A 140 4.40 -4.82 -3.92
C GLY A 140 4.67 -3.78 -5.02
N PHE A 141 5.47 -2.76 -4.70
CA PHE A 141 5.91 -1.75 -5.67
C PHE A 141 6.82 -2.35 -6.76
N LEU A 142 7.77 -3.22 -6.38
CA LEU A 142 8.64 -3.90 -7.34
C LEU A 142 7.84 -4.80 -8.30
N LEU A 143 6.82 -5.52 -7.80
CA LEU A 143 5.94 -6.34 -8.63
C LEU A 143 5.17 -5.50 -9.66
N ASP A 144 4.68 -4.33 -9.27
CA ASP A 144 4.04 -3.40 -10.21
C ASP A 144 5.04 -2.93 -11.28
N ARG A 145 6.29 -2.62 -10.88
CA ARG A 145 7.35 -2.24 -11.82
C ARG A 145 7.75 -3.35 -12.79
N LEU A 146 7.76 -4.60 -12.34
CA LEU A 146 8.04 -5.75 -13.20
C LEU A 146 6.92 -6.00 -14.21
N ARG A 147 5.66 -5.78 -13.83
CA ARG A 147 4.52 -5.91 -14.73
C ARG A 147 4.47 -4.83 -15.82
N THR A 148 5.06 -3.67 -15.55
CA THR A 148 4.91 -2.46 -16.38
C THR A 148 6.11 -2.18 -17.27
N ARG A 149 7.14 -3.03 -17.21
CA ARG A 149 8.22 -3.12 -18.20
C ARG A 149 7.84 -4.12 -19.28
#